data_AF-A0A7G5LRA0-F1
#
_entry.id   AF-A0A7G5LRA0-F1
#
_cell.length_a   1.000
_cell.length_b   1.000
_cell.length_c   1.000
_cell.angle_alpha   90.00
_cell.angle_beta   90.00
_cell.angle_gamma   90.00
#
_symmetry.space_group_name_H-M   'P 1'
#
loop_
_entity.id
_entity.type
_entity.pdbx_description
1 polymer ?
#
loop_
_entity_poly.entity_id
_entity_poly.type
_entity_poly.pdbx_seq_one_letter_code
_entity_poly.pdbx_strand_id
1 'polypeptide(L)'
;MIARIFLTVKGFMLRMTVGTRVMLVDGDKVLLIKHTYVPGWQFPGGGVDPGETFEEAGVREALEETGYRVEGPMELFGLYHNSSPVTNRDHVAFFVCKKFSHEFERKPDREIAEIGWFDRRQLPNGVSPATSQRIDEYFDGVEKRKAWGY
;
A
#
# COMPACT_ATOMS: atom_id res chain seq x y z
N MET A 1 19.27 -29.15 13.68
CA MET A 1 19.53 -28.30 14.87
C MET A 1 20.36 -27.06 14.51
N ILE A 2 21.53 -27.21 13.85
CA ILE A 2 22.40 -26.09 13.41
C ILE A 2 21.69 -25.12 12.43
N ALA A 3 20.98 -25.63 11.41
CA ALA A 3 20.26 -24.79 10.45
C ALA A 3 19.17 -23.91 11.09
N ARG A 4 18.45 -24.41 12.11
CA ARG A 4 17.44 -23.64 12.83
C ARG A 4 18.08 -22.46 13.57
N ILE A 5 19.15 -22.70 14.32
CA ILE A 5 19.87 -21.66 15.05
C ILE A 5 20.43 -20.61 14.08
N PHE A 6 21.04 -21.05 12.97
CA PHE A 6 21.54 -20.17 11.93
C PHE A 6 20.43 -19.28 11.32
N LEU A 7 19.29 -19.87 10.93
CA LEU A 7 18.15 -19.14 10.38
C LEU A 7 17.53 -18.18 11.40
N THR A 8 17.44 -18.57 12.67
CA THR A 8 16.97 -17.69 13.76
C THR A 8 17.88 -16.49 13.93
N VAL A 9 19.20 -16.70 14.04
CA VAL A 9 20.18 -15.61 14.18
C VAL A 9 20.18 -14.70 12.95
N LYS A 10 20.10 -15.26 11.74
CA LYS A 10 19.96 -14.49 10.50
C LYS A 10 18.68 -13.65 10.49
N GLY A 11 17.55 -14.20 10.95
CA GLY A 11 16.27 -13.49 11.04
C GLY A 11 16.29 -12.30 12.01
N PHE A 12 17.08 -12.38 13.08
CA PHE A 12 17.32 -11.22 13.96
C PHE A 12 18.25 -10.18 13.34
N MET A 13 19.33 -10.60 12.66
CA MET A 13 20.33 -9.67 12.10
C MET A 13 19.89 -8.99 10.79
N LEU A 14 19.08 -9.66 9.98
CA LEU A 14 18.63 -9.17 8.66
C LEU A 14 17.12 -8.87 8.67
N ARG A 15 16.59 -8.28 9.74
CA ARG A 15 15.19 -7.84 9.79
C ARG A 15 14.93 -6.86 8.63
N MET A 16 14.16 -7.32 7.66
CA MET A 16 13.52 -6.50 6.65
C MET A 16 12.07 -6.34 7.08
N THR A 17 11.50 -5.16 6.90
CA THR A 17 10.05 -5.04 6.94
C THR A 17 9.52 -5.19 5.52
N VAL A 18 8.34 -5.78 5.41
CA VAL A 18 7.63 -5.91 4.15
C VAL A 18 6.25 -5.32 4.36
N GLY A 19 5.80 -4.57 3.36
CA GLY A 19 4.53 -3.89 3.39
C GLY A 19 3.72 -4.18 2.14
N THR A 20 2.46 -3.78 2.21
CA THR A 20 1.51 -3.89 1.12
C THR A 20 0.86 -2.52 0.90
N ARG A 21 0.49 -2.22 -0.34
CA ARG A 21 -0.30 -1.04 -0.70
C ARG A 21 -1.35 -1.45 -1.71
N VAL A 22 -2.57 -0.95 -1.57
CA VAL A 22 -3.70 -1.34 -2.40
C VAL A 22 -4.29 -0.12 -3.10
N MET A 23 -4.32 -0.14 -4.43
CA MET A 23 -5.07 0.82 -5.22
C MET A 23 -6.45 0.25 -5.54
N LEU A 24 -7.46 0.80 -4.89
CA LEU A 24 -8.86 0.58 -5.25
C LEU A 24 -9.22 1.49 -6.41
N VAL A 25 -9.77 0.91 -7.49
CA VAL A 25 -10.07 1.60 -8.75
C VAL A 25 -11.56 1.53 -9.06
N ASP A 26 -12.19 2.70 -9.22
CA ASP A 26 -13.55 2.86 -9.73
C ASP A 26 -13.53 3.73 -10.99
N GLY A 27 -13.55 3.10 -12.17
CA GLY A 27 -13.39 3.81 -13.45
C GLY A 27 -12.04 4.52 -13.54
N ASP A 28 -12.08 5.86 -13.68
CA ASP A 28 -10.90 6.74 -13.70
C ASP A 28 -10.54 7.29 -12.30
N LYS A 29 -11.21 6.81 -11.23
CA LYS A 29 -10.98 7.25 -9.85
C LYS A 29 -10.21 6.22 -9.04
N VAL A 30 -9.44 6.74 -8.08
CA VAL A 30 -8.71 5.95 -7.08
C VAL A 30 -9.05 6.40 -5.67
N LEU A 31 -9.06 5.46 -4.73
CA LEU A 31 -9.23 5.76 -3.31
C LEU A 31 -7.88 6.08 -2.68
N LEU A 32 -7.77 7.25 -2.06
CA LEU A 32 -6.59 7.66 -1.31
C LEU A 32 -6.96 7.99 0.14
N ILE A 33 -5.98 7.79 1.02
CA ILE A 33 -6.05 8.15 2.43
C ILE A 33 -4.98 9.18 2.77
N LYS A 34 -5.22 9.91 3.85
CA LYS A 34 -4.25 10.82 4.45
C LYS A 34 -4.06 10.45 5.90
N HIS A 35 -2.86 10.00 6.24
CA HIS A 35 -2.52 9.68 7.62
C HIS A 35 -2.32 10.96 8.44
N THR A 36 -2.48 10.86 9.75
CA THR A 36 -2.20 11.96 10.69
C THR A 36 -0.70 12.18 10.95
N TYR A 37 0.12 11.16 10.71
CA TYR A 37 1.54 11.11 11.13
C TYR A 37 2.55 11.17 9.96
N VAL A 38 2.10 11.03 8.71
CA VAL A 38 2.91 11.28 7.51
C VAL A 38 2.21 12.27 6.59
N PRO A 39 2.95 13.16 5.91
CA PRO A 39 2.35 14.11 5.00
C PRO A 39 1.85 13.42 3.73
N GLY A 40 0.76 14.00 3.20
CA GLY A 40 0.29 13.73 1.86
C GLY A 40 -0.71 12.59 1.73
N TRP A 41 -1.25 12.48 0.52
CA TRP A 41 -2.21 11.45 0.14
C TRP A 41 -1.49 10.22 -0.40
N GLN A 42 -1.90 9.05 0.07
CA GLN A 42 -1.28 7.76 -0.21
C GLN A 42 -2.35 6.69 -0.46
N PHE A 43 -1.94 5.56 -1.02
CA PHE A 43 -2.82 4.38 -1.07
C PHE A 43 -2.96 3.77 0.33
N PRO A 44 -4.10 3.17 0.67
CA PRO A 44 -4.22 2.36 1.87
C PRO A 44 -3.20 1.21 1.86
N GLY A 45 -2.77 0.80 3.04
CA GLY A 45 -1.84 -0.29 3.23
C GLY A 45 -0.85 -0.05 4.37
N GLY A 46 -0.27 -1.15 4.85
CA GLY A 46 0.60 -1.15 6.02
C GLY A 46 1.61 -2.30 5.98
N GLY A 47 2.05 -2.71 7.17
CA GLY A 47 2.97 -3.82 7.34
C GLY A 47 2.27 -5.16 7.10
N VAL A 48 3.05 -6.17 6.69
CA VAL A 48 2.60 -7.56 6.68
C VAL A 48 2.98 -8.21 8.02
N ASP A 49 1.97 -8.68 8.74
CA ASP A 49 2.13 -9.34 10.04
C ASP A 49 2.61 -10.80 9.93
N PRO A 50 3.13 -11.38 11.02
CA PRO A 50 3.48 -12.80 11.03
C PRO A 50 2.26 -13.69 10.79
N GLY A 51 2.30 -14.47 9.71
CA GLY A 51 1.28 -15.47 9.39
C GLY A 51 0.28 -15.05 8.32
N GLU A 52 0.39 -13.83 7.77
CA GLU A 52 -0.40 -13.38 6.63
C GLU A 52 0.46 -13.24 5.36
N THR A 53 -0.18 -13.38 4.21
CA THR A 53 0.36 -13.04 2.88
C THR A 53 0.25 -11.54 2.62
N PHE A 54 0.98 -11.05 1.62
CA PHE A 54 0.87 -9.65 1.18
C PHE A 54 -0.55 -9.24 0.76
N GLU A 55 -1.28 -10.19 0.16
CA GLU A 55 -2.64 -9.98 -0.30
C GLU A 55 -3.61 -9.93 0.89
N GLU A 56 -3.48 -10.86 1.85
CA GLU A 56 -4.28 -10.85 3.10
C GLU A 56 -4.07 -9.56 3.90
N ALA A 57 -2.81 -9.12 4.04
CA ALA A 57 -2.47 -7.83 4.63
C ALA A 57 -3.17 -6.68 3.89
N GLY A 58 -3.15 -6.70 2.55
CA GLY A 58 -3.77 -5.65 1.75
C GLY A 58 -5.29 -5.61 1.90
N VAL A 59 -5.94 -6.77 2.00
CA VAL A 59 -7.39 -6.88 2.27
C VAL A 59 -7.74 -6.34 3.66
N ARG A 60 -6.94 -6.69 4.68
CA ARG A 60 -7.10 -6.20 6.06
C ARG A 60 -6.98 -4.68 6.12
N GLU A 61 -5.86 -4.15 5.65
CA GLU A 61 -5.56 -2.71 5.68
C GLU A 61 -6.59 -1.90 4.89
N ALA A 62 -6.97 -2.34 3.68
CA ALA A 62 -8.00 -1.66 2.91
C ALA A 62 -9.32 -1.55 3.68
N LEU A 63 -9.74 -2.63 4.36
CA LEU A 63 -10.97 -2.60 5.16
C LEU A 63 -10.82 -1.70 6.40
N GLU A 64 -9.74 -1.84 7.17
CA GLU A 64 -9.50 -1.11 8.43
C GLU A 64 -9.35 0.41 8.21
N GLU A 65 -8.60 0.80 7.18
CA GLU A 65 -8.28 2.20 6.91
C GLU A 65 -9.34 2.92 6.08
N THR A 66 -10.18 2.20 5.34
CA THR A 66 -11.09 2.82 4.37
C THR A 66 -12.55 2.40 4.48
N GLY A 67 -12.84 1.27 5.13
CA GLY A 67 -14.19 0.70 5.18
C GLY A 67 -14.60 -0.04 3.89
N TYR A 68 -13.72 -0.19 2.91
CA TYR A 68 -13.96 -0.97 1.69
C TYR A 68 -13.36 -2.37 1.80
N ARG A 69 -14.18 -3.40 1.56
CA ARG A 69 -13.74 -4.78 1.47
C ARG A 69 -13.40 -5.14 0.03
N VAL A 70 -12.19 -5.64 -0.19
CA VAL A 70 -11.79 -6.25 -1.46
C VAL A 70 -12.56 -7.56 -1.70
N GLU A 71 -13.05 -7.74 -2.93
CA GLU A 71 -13.80 -8.92 -3.37
C GLU A 71 -13.03 -9.71 -4.42
N GLY A 72 -12.52 -10.88 -4.01
CA GLY A 72 -11.73 -11.76 -4.88
C GLY A 72 -10.25 -11.39 -4.95
N PRO A 73 -9.49 -12.02 -5.86
CA PRO A 73 -8.05 -11.84 -5.91
C PRO A 73 -7.68 -10.45 -6.44
N MET A 74 -6.67 -9.85 -5.84
CA MET A 74 -6.07 -8.61 -6.31
C MET A 74 -4.99 -8.86 -7.37
N GLU A 75 -4.83 -7.93 -8.29
CA GLU A 75 -3.73 -7.96 -9.24
C GLU A 75 -2.45 -7.48 -8.54
N LEU A 76 -1.43 -8.35 -8.42
CA LEU A 76 -0.09 -7.90 -8.04
C LEU A 76 0.50 -7.05 -9.17
N PHE A 77 0.42 -5.73 -9.04
CA PHE A 77 0.91 -4.80 -10.05
C PHE A 77 2.42 -4.67 -10.03
N GLY A 78 3.04 -4.73 -8.85
CA GLY A 78 4.50 -4.66 -8.76
C GLY A 78 5.07 -4.92 -7.36
N LEU A 79 6.36 -5.22 -7.34
CA LEU A 79 7.18 -5.32 -6.14
C LEU A 79 8.24 -4.24 -6.19
N TYR A 80 8.32 -3.44 -5.14
CA TYR A 80 9.16 -2.25 -5.12
C TYR A 80 10.07 -2.25 -3.91
N HIS A 81 11.33 -1.86 -4.10
CA HIS A 81 12.19 -1.49 -2.98
C HIS A 81 11.77 -0.11 -2.49
N ASN A 82 11.45 0.00 -1.20
CA ASN A 82 11.21 1.26 -0.54
C ASN A 82 12.55 1.89 -0.14
N SER A 83 13.02 2.80 -0.98
CA SER A 83 14.29 3.52 -0.81
C SER A 83 14.23 4.62 0.25
N SER A 84 13.40 4.47 1.29
CA SER A 84 13.32 5.42 2.41
C SER A 84 14.71 5.60 3.03
N PRO A 85 15.17 6.85 3.25
CA PRO A 85 16.49 7.11 3.83
C PRO A 85 16.62 6.64 5.28
N VAL A 86 15.50 6.31 5.95
CA VAL A 86 15.48 5.88 7.35
C VAL A 86 15.92 4.43 7.50
N THR A 87 15.34 3.52 6.70
CA THR A 87 15.56 2.07 6.83
C THR A 87 16.26 1.49 5.61
N ASN A 88 15.95 1.99 4.39
CA ASN A 88 16.42 1.52 3.08
C ASN A 88 16.39 -0.01 2.90
N ARG A 89 15.49 -0.70 3.61
CA ARG A 89 15.45 -2.18 3.71
C ARG A 89 14.08 -2.75 3.36
N ASP A 90 13.10 -1.90 3.16
CA ASP A 90 11.70 -2.31 3.12
C ASP A 90 11.28 -2.60 1.69
N HIS A 91 10.40 -3.59 1.52
CA HIS A 91 9.83 -3.93 0.22
C HIS A 91 8.32 -3.77 0.27
N VAL A 92 7.74 -3.24 -0.81
CA VAL A 92 6.30 -3.01 -0.93
C VAL A 92 5.76 -3.87 -2.05
N ALA A 93 4.80 -4.72 -1.73
CA ALA A 93 3.92 -5.32 -2.74
C ALA A 93 2.77 -4.35 -3.01
N PHE A 94 2.55 -4.02 -4.28
CA PHE A 94 1.50 -3.11 -4.68
C PHE A 94 0.45 -3.84 -5.49
N PHE A 95 -0.78 -3.76 -5.02
CA PHE A 95 -1.92 -4.43 -5.59
C PHE A 95 -2.88 -3.44 -6.21
N VAL A 96 -3.55 -3.86 -7.28
CA VAL A 96 -4.68 -3.16 -7.87
C VAL A 96 -5.93 -4.01 -7.67
N CYS A 97 -7.02 -3.35 -7.27
CA CYS A 97 -8.31 -4.01 -7.09
C CYS A 97 -9.45 -3.17 -7.69
N LYS A 98 -10.32 -3.82 -8.47
CA LYS A 98 -11.51 -3.23 -9.11
C LYS A 98 -12.84 -3.75 -8.57
N LYS A 99 -12.79 -4.78 -7.73
CA LYS A 99 -13.96 -5.46 -7.18
C LYS A 99 -13.91 -5.32 -5.67
N PHE A 100 -14.81 -4.52 -5.13
CA PHE A 100 -14.89 -4.25 -3.71
C PHE A 100 -16.30 -3.83 -3.34
N SER A 101 -16.63 -3.97 -2.07
CA SER A 101 -17.87 -3.50 -1.47
C SER A 101 -17.57 -2.51 -0.35
N HIS A 102 -18.49 -1.57 -0.13
CA HIS A 102 -18.41 -0.61 0.96
C HIS A 102 -19.11 -1.20 2.20
N GLU A 103 -18.34 -1.55 3.23
CA GLU A 103 -18.85 -2.21 4.43
C GLU A 103 -19.32 -1.20 5.47
N PHE A 104 -18.56 -0.12 5.66
CA PHE A 104 -18.89 0.92 6.63
C PHE A 104 -18.20 2.24 6.30
N GLU A 105 -18.81 3.33 6.73
CA GLU A 105 -18.20 4.65 6.65
C GLU A 105 -17.07 4.78 7.69
N ARG A 106 -15.82 4.88 7.22
CA ARG A 106 -14.66 5.08 8.08
C ARG A 106 -14.55 6.55 8.49
N LYS A 107 -14.83 6.83 9.77
CA LYS A 107 -14.69 8.18 10.34
C LYS A 107 -13.22 8.51 10.62
N PRO A 108 -12.80 9.78 10.49
CA PRO A 108 -11.47 10.22 10.89
C PRO A 108 -11.13 9.87 12.34
N ASP A 109 -9.89 9.49 12.59
CA ASP A 109 -9.38 9.17 13.92
C ASP A 109 -7.90 9.54 14.08
N ARG A 110 -7.22 8.91 15.05
CA ARG A 110 -5.80 9.19 15.33
C ARG A 110 -4.87 8.69 14.24
N GLU A 111 -5.31 7.83 13.34
CA GLU A 111 -4.50 7.24 12.28
C GLU A 111 -4.84 7.84 10.92
N ILE A 112 -6.13 7.87 10.57
CA ILE A 112 -6.62 8.35 9.29
C ILE A 112 -7.31 9.70 9.49
N ALA A 113 -6.75 10.75 8.90
CA ALA A 113 -7.31 12.10 8.95
C ALA A 113 -8.43 12.27 7.92
N GLU A 114 -8.23 11.77 6.70
CA GLU A 114 -9.13 11.97 5.57
C GLU A 114 -9.06 10.77 4.61
N ILE A 115 -10.18 10.50 3.94
CA ILE A 115 -10.33 9.47 2.91
C ILE A 115 -11.07 10.12 1.73
N GLY A 116 -10.65 9.82 0.50
CA GLY A 116 -11.30 10.41 -0.67
C GLY A 116 -11.10 9.63 -1.95
N TRP A 117 -12.16 9.59 -2.76
CA TRP A 117 -12.12 9.15 -4.15
C TRP A 117 -11.71 10.32 -5.03
N PHE A 118 -10.62 10.16 -5.79
CA PHE A 118 -10.08 11.21 -6.65
C PHE A 118 -9.97 10.72 -8.08
N ASP A 119 -10.38 11.56 -9.03
CA ASP A 119 -10.10 11.34 -10.44
C ASP A 119 -8.59 11.40 -10.68
N ARG A 120 -8.05 10.43 -11.43
CA ARG A 120 -6.62 10.33 -11.71
C ARG A 120 -6.04 11.59 -12.37
N ARG A 121 -6.86 12.39 -13.05
CA ARG A 121 -6.47 13.64 -13.72
C ARG A 121 -6.69 14.87 -12.85
N GLN A 122 -7.32 14.72 -11.68
CA GLN A 122 -7.63 15.79 -10.73
C GLN A 122 -7.28 15.37 -9.30
N LEU A 123 -6.05 14.91 -9.12
CA LEU A 123 -5.53 14.51 -7.82
C LEU A 123 -5.43 15.71 -6.86
N PRO A 124 -5.66 15.49 -5.55
CA PRO A 124 -5.57 16.56 -4.56
C PRO A 124 -4.13 17.03 -4.40
N ASN A 125 -3.96 18.26 -3.90
CA ASN A 125 -2.64 18.75 -3.54
C ASN A 125 -2.00 17.86 -2.47
N GLY A 126 -0.71 17.58 -2.62
CA GLY A 126 0.06 16.79 -1.66
C GLY A 126 -0.06 15.28 -1.83
N VAL A 127 -0.53 14.76 -2.98
CA VAL A 127 -0.31 13.33 -3.31
C VAL A 127 1.19 13.03 -3.33
N SER A 128 1.59 11.94 -2.69
CA SER A 128 3.00 11.57 -2.66
C SER A 128 3.52 11.25 -4.07
N PRO A 129 4.81 11.51 -4.37
CA PRO A 129 5.38 11.15 -5.67
C PRO A 129 5.24 9.66 -5.98
N ALA A 130 5.37 8.79 -4.98
CA ALA A 130 5.16 7.35 -5.14
C ALA A 130 3.74 7.02 -5.60
N THR A 131 2.74 7.66 -5.01
CA THR A 131 1.32 7.42 -5.31
C THR A 131 0.97 7.90 -6.71
N SER A 132 1.30 9.14 -7.06
CA SER A 132 1.02 9.69 -8.39
C SER A 132 1.69 8.88 -9.51
N GLN A 133 2.96 8.50 -9.33
CA GLN A 133 3.68 7.67 -10.31
C GLN A 133 3.02 6.29 -10.52
N ARG A 134 2.51 5.66 -9.46
CA ARG A 134 1.79 4.37 -9.54
C ARG A 134 0.45 4.49 -10.25
N ILE A 135 -0.23 5.63 -10.10
CA ILE A 135 -1.44 5.95 -10.86
C ILE A 135 -1.09 6.06 -12.35
N ASP A 136 -0.06 6.84 -12.69
CA ASP A 136 0.39 7.01 -14.08
C ASP A 136 0.82 5.68 -14.71
N GLU A 137 1.61 4.87 -13.98
CA GLU A 137 2.06 3.55 -14.44
C GLU A 137 0.89 2.61 -14.74
N TYR A 138 -0.17 2.67 -13.93
CA TYR A 138 -1.34 1.84 -14.12
C TYR A 138 -2.25 2.32 -15.26
N PHE A 139 -2.61 3.61 -15.26
CA PHE A 139 -3.62 4.15 -16.16
C PHE A 139 -3.06 4.55 -17.52
N ASP A 140 -1.84 5.07 -17.56
CA ASP A 140 -1.23 5.62 -18.78
C ASP A 140 -0.11 4.71 -19.32
N GLY A 141 0.17 3.58 -18.65
CA GLY A 141 1.09 2.54 -19.13
C GLY A 141 2.54 3.01 -19.21
N VAL A 142 2.92 4.03 -18.43
CA VAL A 142 4.31 4.49 -18.37
C VAL A 142 5.22 3.41 -17.80
N GLU A 143 6.51 3.48 -18.11
CA GLU A 143 7.49 2.48 -17.66
C GLU A 143 7.54 2.38 -16.13
N LYS A 144 7.40 1.14 -15.62
CA LYS A 144 7.44 0.87 -14.18
C LYS A 144 8.81 1.17 -13.60
N ARG A 145 8.83 1.99 -12.56
CA ARG A 145 10.05 2.27 -11.78
C ARG A 145 10.41 1.07 -10.90
N LYS A 146 11.70 0.93 -10.58
CA LYS A 146 12.22 -0.17 -9.74
C LYS A 146 12.01 0.05 -8.24
N ALA A 147 11.78 1.30 -7.83
CA ALA A 147 11.66 1.71 -6.43
C ALA A 147 10.30 2.39 -6.19
N TRP A 148 9.79 2.25 -4.98
CA TRP A 148 8.53 2.89 -4.56
C TRP A 148 8.68 4.42 -4.58
N GLY A 149 9.86 4.88 -4.11
CA GLY A 149 10.28 6.28 -4.09
C GLY A 149 9.63 7.10 -2.97
N TYR A 150 10.30 8.20 -2.61
CA TYR A 150 9.74 9.40 -2.00
C TYR A 150 10.26 10.59 -2.81
#